data_AF-A0A9D2XF94-F1
#
_entry.id   AF-A0A9D2XF94-F1
#
_cell.length_a   1.000
_cell.length_b   1.000
_cell.length_c   1.000
_cell.angle_alpha   90.00
_cell.angle_beta   90.00
_cell.angle_gamma   90.00
#
_symmetry.space_group_name_H-M   'P 1'
#
loop_
_entity.id
_entity.type
_entity.pdbx_description
1 polymer ?
#
loop_
_entity_poly.entity_id
_entity_poly.type
_entity_poly.pdbx_seq_one_letter_code
_entity_poly.pdbx_strand_id
1 'polypeptide(L)'
;GKSKAGIKYNGSIEVPNLSDENDTEDLDISIMLNKDEPDTPLVHLMKTRGAEKIREALGSYIELLKTEFTQGMILPTSNGVAKLETASQSKAKFDKTQFQSSSGTAAPIHTGVKIPTCKISLKDTFLTSPADLYRVFLNQEMVQAFTRSAATVEGEKGGKFRLLEGNVFGEFTELVPDEKIVMKWRFNNWPCEHYATITLTFLDRSTETELKVECRGVPNSEEDQTKDGWKRYYFEAIKQTFGYGARLF
;
A
#
# COMPACT_ATOMS: atom_id res chain seq x y z
N GLY A 1 -20.85 -4.42 8.49
CA GLY A 1 -22.10 -5.09 8.06
C GLY A 1 -23.26 -4.11 8.03
N LYS A 2 -24.35 -4.37 7.31
CA LYS A 2 -25.54 -3.49 7.27
C LYS A 2 -26.72 -4.15 7.99
N SER A 3 -27.36 -3.49 8.96
CA SER A 3 -28.58 -4.05 9.60
C SER A 3 -29.79 -3.96 8.67
N LYS A 4 -30.87 -4.68 9.01
CA LYS A 4 -32.19 -4.52 8.36
C LYS A 4 -32.74 -3.09 8.42
N ALA A 5 -32.27 -2.27 9.36
CA ALA A 5 -32.62 -0.85 9.48
C ALA A 5 -31.74 0.07 8.60
N GLY A 6 -30.79 -0.50 7.84
CA GLY A 6 -29.94 0.25 6.93
C GLY A 6 -28.67 0.85 7.54
N ILE A 7 -28.45 0.67 8.85
CA ILE A 7 -27.28 1.16 9.58
C ILE A 7 -26.05 0.34 9.17
N LYS A 8 -24.98 1.02 8.77
CA LYS A 8 -23.68 0.41 8.40
C LYS A 8 -22.76 0.40 9.62
N TYR A 9 -22.47 -0.80 10.12
CA TYR A 9 -21.52 -1.06 11.20
C TYR A 9 -20.13 -1.31 10.64
N ASN A 10 -19.13 -0.66 11.21
CA ASN A 10 -17.72 -0.86 10.88
C ASN A 10 -16.98 -1.38 12.12
N GLY A 11 -16.15 -2.40 11.92
CA GLY A 11 -15.35 -3.00 12.99
C GLY A 11 -14.00 -3.44 12.44
N SER A 12 -13.08 -3.68 13.35
CA SER A 12 -11.71 -4.12 13.06
C SER A 12 -11.50 -5.52 13.63
N ILE A 13 -10.80 -6.36 12.87
CA ILE A 13 -10.41 -7.72 13.26
C ILE A 13 -8.89 -7.73 13.34
N GLU A 14 -8.36 -8.16 14.47
CA GLU A 14 -6.93 -8.26 14.72
C GLU A 14 -6.59 -9.69 15.14
N VAL A 15 -5.54 -10.26 14.53
CA VAL A 15 -5.06 -11.61 14.84
C VAL A 15 -3.56 -11.51 15.14
N PRO A 16 -3.18 -11.16 16.38
CA PRO A 16 -1.79 -10.86 16.73
C PRO A 16 -0.87 -12.09 16.64
N ASN A 17 -1.42 -13.31 16.72
CA ASN A 17 -0.66 -14.57 16.67
C ASN A 17 -0.79 -15.30 15.31
N LEU A 18 -0.99 -14.57 14.21
CA LEU A 18 -1.04 -15.17 12.88
C LEU A 18 0.37 -15.52 12.39
N SER A 19 0.74 -16.80 12.49
CA SER A 19 2.02 -17.36 12.03
C SER A 19 1.80 -18.73 11.38
N ASP A 20 2.69 -19.14 10.48
CA ASP A 20 2.74 -20.48 9.88
C ASP A 20 3.15 -21.58 10.87
N GLU A 21 3.84 -21.20 11.96
CA GLU A 21 4.19 -22.11 13.05
C GLU A 21 3.00 -22.39 13.98
N ASN A 22 2.00 -21.51 13.97
CA ASN A 22 0.87 -21.60 14.89
C ASN A 22 -0.27 -22.41 14.27
N ASP A 23 -0.83 -23.33 15.03
CA ASP A 23 -1.96 -24.10 14.55
C ASP A 23 -3.21 -23.21 14.44
N THR A 24 -4.08 -23.57 13.49
CA THR A 24 -5.33 -22.83 13.23
C THR A 24 -6.20 -22.72 14.48
N GLU A 25 -5.96 -23.59 15.47
CA GLU A 25 -6.66 -23.62 16.73
C GLU A 25 -6.20 -22.66 17.81
N ASP A 26 -4.98 -22.17 17.68
CA ASP A 26 -4.33 -21.26 18.62
C ASP A 26 -4.30 -19.81 18.11
N LEU A 27 -5.05 -19.51 17.04
CA LEU A 27 -5.20 -18.16 16.52
C LEU A 27 -6.10 -17.34 17.44
N ASP A 28 -5.52 -16.34 18.10
CA ASP A 28 -6.27 -15.37 18.89
C ASP A 28 -6.95 -14.35 17.97
N ILE A 29 -8.28 -14.43 17.83
CA ILE A 29 -9.06 -13.56 16.93
C ILE A 29 -9.77 -12.51 17.78
N SER A 30 -9.21 -11.30 17.82
CA SER A 30 -9.82 -10.16 18.49
C SER A 30 -10.72 -9.38 17.53
N ILE A 31 -11.99 -9.23 17.89
CA ILE A 31 -12.99 -8.50 17.10
C ILE A 31 -13.46 -7.30 17.89
N MET A 32 -13.18 -6.11 17.35
CA MET A 32 -13.46 -4.82 17.98
C MET A 32 -14.42 -3.98 17.14
N LEU A 33 -15.29 -3.22 17.82
CA LEU A 33 -16.15 -2.20 17.22
C LEU A 33 -15.44 -0.84 17.29
N ASN A 34 -15.61 0.02 16.28
CA ASN A 34 -15.06 1.37 16.31
C ASN A 34 -15.78 2.25 17.38
N LYS A 35 -15.06 3.25 17.90
CA LYS A 35 -15.27 3.94 19.20
C LYS A 35 -16.63 4.63 19.47
N ASP A 36 -17.63 4.57 18.59
CA ASP A 36 -18.87 5.37 18.73
C ASP A 36 -20.18 4.59 18.47
N GLU A 37 -20.17 3.25 18.52
CA GLU A 37 -21.39 2.45 18.31
C GLU A 37 -21.79 1.60 19.52
N PRO A 38 -23.10 1.45 19.83
CA PRO A 38 -23.57 0.61 20.92
C PRO A 38 -23.24 -0.87 20.66
N ASP A 39 -23.00 -1.63 21.73
CA ASP A 39 -22.79 -3.08 21.64
C ASP A 39 -23.98 -3.72 20.93
N THR A 40 -23.73 -4.32 19.76
CA THR A 40 -24.79 -4.87 18.91
C THR A 40 -24.70 -6.39 18.88
N PRO A 41 -25.84 -7.10 18.67
CA PRO A 41 -25.85 -8.55 18.46
C PRO A 41 -24.94 -9.02 17.31
N LEU A 42 -24.55 -8.10 16.42
CA LEU A 42 -23.61 -8.34 15.33
C LEU A 42 -22.19 -8.61 15.83
N VAL A 43 -21.73 -7.95 16.88
CA VAL A 43 -20.40 -8.18 17.48
C VAL A 43 -20.35 -9.57 18.10
N HIS A 44 -21.42 -9.97 18.82
CA HIS A 44 -21.53 -11.32 19.36
C HIS A 44 -21.57 -12.39 18.25
N LEU A 45 -22.33 -12.15 17.18
CA LEU A 45 -22.36 -13.03 16.01
C LEU A 45 -20.99 -13.16 15.34
N MET A 46 -20.25 -12.06 15.23
CA MET A 46 -18.90 -12.04 14.68
C MET A 46 -17.90 -12.74 15.60
N LYS A 47 -18.00 -12.59 16.92
CA LYS A 47 -17.14 -13.30 17.90
C LYS A 47 -17.38 -14.80 17.94
N THR A 48 -18.60 -15.26 17.66
CA THR A 48 -18.91 -16.69 17.64
C THR A 48 -18.75 -17.27 16.23
N ARG A 49 -19.68 -16.99 15.32
CA ARG A 49 -19.70 -17.59 13.97
C ARG A 49 -18.72 -16.92 13.00
N GLY A 50 -18.43 -15.63 13.20
CA GLY A 50 -17.45 -14.92 12.39
C GLY A 50 -16.04 -15.43 12.65
N ALA A 51 -15.66 -15.59 13.93
CA ALA A 51 -14.36 -16.11 14.34
C ALA A 51 -14.10 -17.51 13.78
N GLU A 52 -15.08 -18.41 13.80
CA GLU A 52 -14.97 -19.74 13.17
C GLU A 52 -14.65 -19.66 11.67
N LYS A 53 -15.37 -18.81 10.92
CA LYS A 53 -15.11 -18.61 9.49
C LYS A 53 -13.78 -17.93 9.19
N ILE A 54 -13.39 -16.97 10.02
CA ILE A 54 -12.10 -16.29 9.91
C ILE A 54 -10.98 -17.30 10.17
N ARG A 55 -11.12 -18.15 11.18
CA ARG A 55 -10.19 -19.24 11.49
C ARG A 55 -10.06 -20.25 10.36
N GLU A 56 -11.16 -20.65 9.73
CA GLU A 56 -11.14 -21.53 8.56
C GLU A 56 -10.40 -20.88 7.38
N ALA A 57 -10.72 -19.62 7.06
CA ALA A 57 -10.07 -18.88 5.98
C ALA A 57 -8.56 -18.65 6.23
N LEU A 58 -8.18 -18.35 7.48
CA LEU A 58 -6.78 -18.23 7.90
C LEU A 58 -6.08 -19.59 7.91
N GLY A 59 -6.79 -20.67 8.18
CA GLY A 59 -6.27 -22.03 8.10
C GLY A 59 -5.91 -22.44 6.69
N SER A 60 -6.81 -22.21 5.72
CA SER A 60 -6.49 -22.41 4.30
C SER A 60 -5.33 -21.52 3.85
N TYR A 61 -5.21 -20.31 4.40
CA TYR A 61 -4.10 -19.42 4.12
C TYR A 61 -2.76 -19.95 4.66
N ILE A 62 -2.72 -20.47 5.90
CA ILE A 62 -1.52 -21.09 6.49
C ILE A 62 -1.12 -22.36 5.73
N GLU A 63 -2.09 -23.18 5.32
CA GLU A 63 -1.83 -24.38 4.52
C GLU A 63 -1.25 -24.03 3.14
N LEU A 64 -1.78 -22.99 2.50
CA LEU A 64 -1.24 -22.46 1.25
C LEU A 64 0.18 -21.92 1.42
N LEU A 65 0.45 -21.21 2.52
CA LEU A 65 1.80 -20.74 2.86
C LEU A 65 2.80 -21.89 3.01
N LYS A 66 2.44 -22.96 3.75
CA LYS A 66 3.29 -24.15 3.91
C LYS A 66 3.58 -24.86 2.58
N THR A 67 2.58 -24.89 1.69
CA THR A 67 2.66 -25.59 0.40
C THR A 67 3.47 -24.80 -0.65
N GLU A 68 3.27 -23.49 -0.73
CA GLU A 68 3.99 -22.63 -1.69
C GLU A 68 5.46 -22.42 -1.30
N PHE A 69 5.76 -22.38 0.01
CA PHE A 69 7.14 -22.23 0.51
C PHE A 69 8.02 -23.45 0.19
N THR A 70 7.45 -24.65 0.18
CA THR A 70 8.17 -25.89 -0.15
C THR A 70 8.38 -26.07 -1.67
N GLN A 71 7.50 -25.53 -2.52
CA GLN A 71 7.70 -25.56 -3.98
C GLN A 71 8.77 -24.58 -4.46
N GLY A 72 9.03 -23.48 -3.75
CA GLY A 72 10.10 -22.53 -4.06
C GLY A 72 11.51 -22.95 -3.62
N MET A 73 11.63 -23.98 -2.77
CA MET A 73 12.90 -24.48 -2.21
C MET A 73 13.44 -25.76 -2.84
N ILE A 74 12.82 -26.24 -3.91
CA ILE A 74 13.38 -27.31 -4.74
C ILE A 74 14.09 -26.69 -5.94
N LEU A 75 15.42 -26.69 -5.86
CA LEU A 75 16.29 -26.61 -7.04
C LEU A 75 15.78 -27.64 -8.07
N PRO A 76 15.59 -27.32 -9.37
CA PRO A 76 15.32 -28.35 -10.37
C PRO A 76 16.60 -29.15 -10.61
N THR A 77 16.95 -30.02 -9.67
CA THR A 77 17.87 -31.12 -9.94
C THR A 77 17.11 -32.13 -10.78
N SER A 78 17.44 -32.12 -12.07
CA SER A 78 17.31 -33.27 -12.94
C SER A 78 17.68 -34.54 -12.17
N ASN A 79 16.75 -35.50 -12.17
CA ASN A 79 16.82 -36.88 -11.67
C ASN A 79 16.81 -37.13 -10.15
N GLY A 80 15.68 -37.68 -9.67
CA GLY A 80 15.69 -38.86 -8.79
C GLY A 80 15.47 -38.66 -7.29
N VAL A 81 14.22 -38.87 -6.84
CA VAL A 81 13.74 -39.47 -5.57
C VAL A 81 14.63 -39.39 -4.31
N ALA A 82 14.17 -38.68 -3.26
CA ALA A 82 14.23 -39.07 -1.82
C ALA A 82 13.52 -37.98 -0.98
N LYS A 83 12.35 -38.24 -0.38
CA LYS A 83 12.04 -38.87 0.92
C LYS A 83 12.15 -37.90 2.12
N LEU A 84 10.99 -37.64 2.74
CA LEU A 84 10.80 -37.04 4.07
C LEU A 84 11.68 -37.72 5.13
N GLU A 85 12.28 -36.93 6.03
CA GLU A 85 12.60 -37.38 7.39
C GLU A 85 12.30 -36.31 8.44
N THR A 86 11.79 -36.83 9.56
CA THR A 86 11.20 -36.20 10.74
C THR A 86 12.24 -36.19 11.89
N ALA A 87 11.90 -35.48 12.98
CA ALA A 87 12.50 -35.53 14.32
C ALA A 87 13.72 -34.60 14.57
N SER A 88 14.05 -34.12 15.77
CA SER A 88 13.38 -33.76 17.04
C SER A 88 14.52 -33.36 18.00
N GLN A 89 14.27 -32.35 18.83
CA GLN A 89 14.86 -32.12 20.17
C GLN A 89 16.38 -31.85 20.31
N SER A 90 16.72 -30.69 20.91
CA SER A 90 17.52 -30.66 22.16
C SER A 90 17.37 -29.34 22.91
N LYS A 91 17.16 -29.46 24.23
CA LYS A 91 17.05 -28.40 25.24
C LYS A 91 18.44 -27.85 25.63
N ALA A 92 18.53 -26.55 25.95
CA ALA A 92 19.41 -26.06 27.02
C ALA A 92 19.01 -24.65 27.55
N LYS A 93 18.56 -24.64 28.81
CA LYS A 93 18.78 -23.70 29.95
C LYS A 93 18.64 -22.17 29.82
N PHE A 94 17.83 -21.67 30.75
CA PHE A 94 17.72 -20.33 31.32
C PHE A 94 19.05 -19.77 31.87
N ASP A 95 19.30 -18.47 31.62
CA ASP A 95 19.79 -17.50 32.62
C ASP A 95 19.31 -16.08 32.26
N LYS A 96 19.45 -15.13 33.19
CA LYS A 96 18.54 -14.02 33.48
C LYS A 96 19.10 -12.67 33.01
N THR A 97 18.25 -11.85 32.39
CA THR A 97 18.29 -10.36 32.27
C THR A 97 19.57 -9.67 31.79
N GLN A 98 19.48 -9.02 30.63
CA GLN A 98 19.79 -7.59 30.48
C GLN A 98 19.06 -7.00 29.26
N PHE A 99 18.30 -5.93 29.51
CA PHE A 99 17.72 -5.08 28.48
C PHE A 99 18.84 -4.33 27.77
N GLN A 100 18.96 -4.49 26.45
CA GLN A 100 19.64 -3.52 25.61
C GLN A 100 18.90 -3.38 24.28
N SER A 101 18.46 -2.16 24.05
CA SER A 101 17.86 -1.64 22.83
C SER A 101 18.76 -1.87 21.63
N SER A 102 18.30 -2.69 20.69
CA SER A 102 18.80 -2.69 19.31
C SER A 102 17.61 -2.72 18.37
N SER A 103 17.43 -1.61 17.68
CA SER A 103 16.70 -1.44 16.43
C SER A 103 17.01 -2.58 15.45
N GLY A 104 16.19 -3.62 15.48
CA GLY A 104 16.13 -4.63 14.44
C GLY A 104 15.21 -4.13 13.34
N THR A 105 15.80 -3.67 12.24
CA THR A 105 15.10 -3.57 10.94
C THR A 105 14.53 -4.94 10.62
N ALA A 106 13.25 -5.14 10.90
CA ALA A 106 12.50 -6.28 10.40
C ALA A 106 12.52 -6.19 8.87
N ALA A 107 13.18 -7.14 8.23
CA ALA A 107 13.08 -7.33 6.79
C ALA A 107 11.60 -7.51 6.43
N PRO A 108 11.08 -6.81 5.41
CA PRO A 108 9.68 -6.87 5.08
C PRO A 108 9.31 -8.28 4.60
N ILE A 109 8.23 -8.79 5.19
CA ILE A 109 7.63 -10.09 4.88
C ILE A 109 6.97 -9.95 3.51
N HIS A 110 7.60 -10.51 2.49
CA HIS A 110 7.10 -10.52 1.12
C HIS A 110 5.96 -11.54 0.99
N THR A 111 4.77 -11.19 1.48
CA THR A 111 3.55 -11.99 1.27
C THR A 111 3.17 -11.93 -0.21
N GLY A 112 3.52 -12.98 -0.96
CA GLY A 112 3.27 -13.14 -2.39
C GLY A 112 1.80 -13.39 -2.76
N VAL A 113 0.88 -12.54 -2.28
CA VAL A 113 -0.47 -12.49 -2.84
C VAL A 113 -0.36 -11.80 -4.20
N LYS A 114 -0.71 -12.51 -5.28
CA LYS A 114 -0.87 -11.91 -6.61
C LYS A 114 -2.06 -10.95 -6.57
N ILE A 115 -1.83 -9.74 -6.08
CA ILE A 115 -2.82 -8.68 -6.06
C ILE A 115 -3.15 -8.38 -7.53
N PRO A 116 -4.42 -8.52 -7.95
CA PRO A 116 -4.80 -8.11 -9.29
C PRO A 116 -4.54 -6.61 -9.41
N THR A 117 -3.69 -6.25 -10.36
CA THR A 117 -3.34 -4.86 -10.63
C THR A 117 -3.88 -4.38 -11.95
N CYS A 118 -4.34 -3.13 -11.97
CA CYS A 118 -4.77 -2.40 -13.14
C CYS A 118 -3.71 -1.39 -13.61
N LYS A 119 -3.92 -0.92 -14.84
CA LYS A 119 -3.22 0.23 -15.42
C LYS A 119 -4.19 1.39 -15.54
N ILE A 120 -3.81 2.53 -14.98
CA ILE A 120 -4.57 3.78 -15.06
C ILE A 120 -3.82 4.73 -15.97
N SER A 121 -4.53 5.33 -16.92
CA SER A 121 -3.99 6.41 -17.74
C SER A 121 -4.90 7.63 -17.59
N LEU A 122 -4.32 8.72 -17.12
CA LEU A 122 -4.97 10.02 -16.97
C LEU A 122 -4.20 11.04 -17.81
N LYS A 123 -4.91 12.03 -18.32
CA LYS A 123 -4.30 13.16 -19.01
C LYS A 123 -5.04 14.43 -18.62
N ASP A 124 -4.29 15.50 -18.42
CA ASP A 124 -4.86 16.81 -18.17
C ASP A 124 -3.92 17.91 -18.68
N THR A 125 -4.48 19.08 -18.95
CA THR A 125 -3.76 20.22 -19.53
C THR A 125 -3.62 21.34 -18.51
N PHE A 126 -2.43 21.95 -18.47
CA PHE A 126 -2.04 23.00 -17.55
C PHE A 126 -1.53 24.21 -18.33
N LEU A 127 -2.01 25.41 -18.01
CA LEU A 127 -1.58 26.68 -18.61
C LEU A 127 -0.25 27.15 -18.01
N THR A 128 0.80 26.36 -18.22
CA THR A 128 2.15 26.64 -17.73
C THR A 128 3.18 25.96 -18.63
N SER A 129 4.46 26.31 -18.45
CA SER A 129 5.57 25.65 -19.14
C SER A 129 5.83 24.25 -18.58
N PRO A 130 6.36 23.31 -19.38
CA PRO A 130 6.72 21.97 -18.88
C PRO A 130 7.71 22.03 -17.72
N ALA A 131 8.65 22.97 -17.77
CA ALA A 131 9.66 23.17 -16.74
C ALA A 131 9.05 23.61 -15.39
N ASP A 132 8.08 24.53 -15.42
CA ASP A 132 7.40 24.96 -14.20
C ASP A 132 6.54 23.83 -13.61
N LEU A 133 5.81 23.10 -14.46
CA LEU A 133 5.02 21.96 -14.00
C LEU A 133 5.91 20.86 -13.42
N TYR A 134 7.05 20.58 -14.06
CA TYR A 134 8.05 19.63 -13.59
C TYR A 134 8.57 20.02 -12.19
N ARG A 135 8.89 21.29 -11.99
CA ARG A 135 9.33 21.84 -10.69
C ARG A 135 8.28 21.69 -9.61
N VAL A 136 6.98 21.78 -9.92
CA VAL A 136 5.90 21.62 -8.94
C VAL A 136 5.91 20.23 -8.30
N PHE A 137 6.32 19.18 -9.02
CA PHE A 137 6.37 17.82 -8.48
C PHE A 137 7.62 17.52 -7.65
N LEU A 138 8.72 18.24 -7.89
CA LEU A 138 10.02 17.99 -7.22
C LEU A 138 10.32 18.92 -6.04
N ASN A 139 9.74 20.12 -6.03
CA ASN A 139 10.00 21.08 -4.97
C ASN A 139 9.05 20.87 -3.80
N GLN A 140 9.60 20.59 -2.61
CA GLN A 140 8.83 20.39 -1.40
C GLN A 140 7.85 21.54 -1.10
N GLU A 141 8.29 22.79 -1.22
CA GLU A 141 7.46 23.96 -0.93
C GLU A 141 6.24 24.06 -1.86
N MET A 142 6.45 23.78 -3.15
CA MET A 142 5.38 23.76 -4.15
C MET A 142 4.39 22.64 -3.86
N VAL A 143 4.90 21.47 -3.46
CA VAL A 143 4.07 20.33 -3.11
C VAL A 143 3.25 20.59 -1.85
N GLN A 144 3.84 21.19 -0.82
CA GLN A 144 3.10 21.64 0.36
C GLN A 144 2.03 22.67 0.01
N ALA A 145 2.31 23.58 -0.93
CA ALA A 145 1.36 24.61 -1.34
C ALA A 145 0.10 24.01 -2.02
N PHE A 146 0.24 23.03 -2.93
CA PHE A 146 -0.93 22.44 -3.58
C PHE A 146 -1.63 21.39 -2.71
N THR A 147 -0.89 20.61 -1.92
CA THR A 147 -1.49 19.63 -1.00
C THR A 147 -2.13 20.27 0.23
N ARG A 148 -1.83 21.55 0.52
CA ARG A 148 -2.26 22.29 1.71
C ARG A 148 -1.96 21.57 3.02
N SER A 149 -0.95 20.71 3.01
CA SER A 149 -0.61 19.78 4.09
C SER A 149 0.90 19.66 4.21
N ALA A 150 1.38 19.18 5.36
CA ALA A 150 2.79 18.87 5.52
C ALA A 150 3.20 17.76 4.54
N ALA A 151 4.25 18.02 3.76
CA ALA A 151 4.80 17.11 2.78
C ALA A 151 6.33 17.15 2.83
N THR A 152 6.97 16.00 2.68
CA THR A 152 8.42 15.86 2.56
C THR A 152 8.72 15.36 1.16
N VAL A 153 9.58 16.05 0.41
CA VAL A 153 9.90 15.70 -0.97
C VAL A 153 11.38 15.89 -1.20
N GLU A 154 12.07 14.81 -1.51
CA GLU A 154 13.46 14.83 -1.95
C GLU A 154 13.48 14.79 -3.49
N GLY A 155 13.62 15.95 -4.14
CA GLY A 155 13.56 16.12 -5.60
C GLY A 155 14.76 15.58 -6.37
N GLU A 156 15.34 14.45 -5.94
CA GLU A 156 16.52 13.83 -6.52
C GLU A 156 16.20 12.40 -6.97
N LYS A 157 17.04 11.84 -7.85
CA LYS A 157 16.89 10.44 -8.28
C LYS A 157 17.16 9.51 -7.11
N GLY A 158 16.20 8.67 -6.74
CA GLY A 158 16.21 7.84 -5.54
C GLY A 158 15.68 8.55 -4.29
N GLY A 159 15.33 9.83 -4.41
CA GLY A 159 14.76 10.62 -3.32
C GLY A 159 13.36 10.12 -2.95
N LYS A 160 13.04 10.18 -1.66
CA LYS A 160 11.74 9.75 -1.13
C LYS A 160 10.79 10.94 -1.03
N PHE A 161 9.50 10.65 -1.15
CA PHE A 161 8.47 11.64 -0.90
C PHE A 161 7.36 11.06 -0.02
N ARG A 162 6.74 11.96 0.75
CA ARG A 162 5.62 11.68 1.64
C ARG A 162 4.67 12.87 1.60
N LEU A 163 3.43 12.63 1.17
CA LEU A 163 2.42 13.64 0.89
C LEU A 163 1.14 13.36 1.70
N LEU A 164 0.27 14.37 1.82
CA LEU A 164 -1.05 14.25 2.45
C LEU A 164 -0.95 13.64 3.86
N GLU A 165 -0.07 14.19 4.71
CA GLU A 165 0.16 13.71 6.08
C GLU A 165 0.63 12.25 6.18
N GLY A 166 1.27 11.74 5.13
CA GLY A 166 1.74 10.36 5.08
C GLY A 166 0.73 9.35 4.55
N ASN A 167 -0.43 9.81 4.09
CA ASN A 167 -1.35 8.95 3.36
C ASN A 167 -0.77 8.45 2.04
N VAL A 168 0.11 9.24 1.42
CA VAL A 168 0.77 8.90 0.17
C VAL A 168 2.28 8.97 0.36
N PHE A 169 3.00 7.95 -0.11
CA PHE A 169 4.45 7.97 -0.10
C PHE A 169 5.06 7.12 -1.22
N GLY A 170 6.34 7.37 -1.49
CA GLY A 170 7.02 6.75 -2.61
C GLY A 170 8.48 7.19 -2.75
N GLU A 171 9.06 6.84 -3.89
CA GLU A 171 10.43 7.22 -4.27
C GLU A 171 10.51 7.57 -5.75
N PHE A 172 11.32 8.55 -6.12
CA PHE A 172 11.63 8.88 -7.50
C PHE A 172 12.64 7.88 -8.06
N THR A 173 12.30 7.19 -9.15
CA THR A 173 13.18 6.19 -9.76
C THR A 173 13.94 6.75 -10.95
N GLU A 174 13.29 7.61 -11.74
CA GLU A 174 13.88 8.24 -12.92
C GLU A 174 13.37 9.68 -13.05
N LEU A 175 14.28 10.62 -13.29
CA LEU A 175 13.98 12.02 -13.46
C LEU A 175 14.65 12.49 -14.76
N VAL A 176 13.85 12.86 -15.75
CA VAL A 176 14.29 13.49 -16.99
C VAL A 176 13.78 14.93 -16.96
N PRO A 177 14.68 15.94 -16.88
CA PRO A 177 14.29 17.34 -16.79
C PRO A 177 13.26 17.72 -17.86
N ASP A 178 12.19 18.40 -17.45
CA ASP A 178 11.14 19.00 -18.28
C ASP A 178 10.35 18.02 -19.19
N GLU A 179 10.65 16.72 -19.16
CA GLU A 179 10.08 15.73 -20.07
C GLU A 179 9.36 14.59 -19.33
N LYS A 180 9.99 14.01 -18.30
CA LYS A 180 9.47 12.78 -17.66
C LYS A 180 9.87 12.63 -16.19
N ILE A 181 8.92 12.21 -15.36
CA ILE A 181 9.16 11.77 -13.98
C ILE A 181 8.62 10.35 -13.83
N VAL A 182 9.46 9.42 -13.37
CA VAL A 182 9.05 8.07 -12.99
C VAL A 182 9.26 7.92 -11.50
N MET A 183 8.24 7.43 -10.81
CA MET A 183 8.26 7.24 -9.37
C MET A 183 7.49 6.00 -8.95
N LYS A 184 7.94 5.36 -7.86
CA LYS A 184 7.11 4.42 -7.11
C LYS A 184 6.16 5.21 -6.23
N TRP A 185 4.94 4.75 -6.12
CA TRP A 185 3.88 5.45 -5.42
C TRP A 185 2.92 4.45 -4.80
N ARG A 186 2.44 4.75 -3.59
CA ARG A 186 1.43 3.94 -2.92
C ARG A 186 0.65 4.78 -1.91
N PHE A 187 -0.53 4.28 -1.58
CA PHE A 187 -1.22 4.71 -0.37
C PHE A 187 -0.71 3.95 0.86
N ASN A 188 -0.93 4.52 2.04
CA ASN A 188 -0.62 3.89 3.31
C ASN A 188 -1.45 2.63 3.59
N ASN A 189 -2.70 2.59 3.11
CA ASN A 189 -3.63 1.47 3.26
C ASN A 189 -3.32 0.29 2.31
N TRP A 190 -2.38 0.43 1.37
CA TRP A 190 -2.03 -0.65 0.45
C TRP A 190 -1.26 -1.78 1.15
N PRO A 191 -1.30 -3.00 0.60
CA PRO A 191 -0.53 -4.12 1.13
C PRO A 191 0.97 -3.81 1.26
N CYS A 192 1.65 -4.47 2.19
CA CYS A 192 3.09 -4.28 2.41
C CYS A 192 3.86 -4.52 1.11
N GLU A 193 4.88 -3.69 0.86
CA GLU A 193 5.73 -3.72 -0.35
C GLU A 193 5.01 -3.58 -1.71
N HIS A 194 3.70 -3.32 -1.73
CA HIS A 194 2.99 -3.05 -2.98
C HIS A 194 3.17 -1.59 -3.38
N TYR A 195 3.79 -1.35 -4.54
CA TYR A 195 4.00 -0.04 -5.13
C TYR A 195 3.48 0.00 -6.56
N ALA A 196 2.73 1.05 -6.88
CA ALA A 196 2.46 1.40 -8.27
C ALA A 196 3.64 2.17 -8.84
N THR A 197 3.97 1.91 -10.10
CA THR A 197 4.90 2.73 -10.87
C THR A 197 4.09 3.80 -11.59
N ILE A 198 4.39 5.06 -11.30
CA ILE A 198 3.74 6.21 -11.92
C ILE A 198 4.73 6.90 -12.84
N THR A 199 4.35 7.04 -14.10
CA THR A 199 5.09 7.76 -15.12
C THR A 199 4.32 9.02 -15.47
N LEU A 200 4.90 10.16 -15.15
CA LEU A 200 4.46 11.48 -15.59
C LEU A 200 5.24 11.85 -16.85
N THR A 201 4.53 12.25 -17.90
CA THR A 201 5.12 12.76 -19.14
C THR A 201 4.57 14.15 -19.42
N PHE A 202 5.47 15.10 -19.59
CA PHE A 202 5.16 16.50 -19.85
C PHE A 202 5.29 16.74 -21.34
N LEU A 203 4.20 17.14 -21.99
CA LEU A 203 4.16 17.42 -23.42
C LEU A 203 3.88 18.90 -23.64
N ASP A 204 4.85 19.59 -24.23
CA ASP A 204 4.70 20.98 -24.60
C ASP A 204 3.68 21.14 -25.75
N ARG A 205 2.69 22.01 -25.54
CA ARG A 205 1.68 22.43 -26.52
C ARG A 205 1.75 23.93 -26.79
N SER A 206 2.95 24.50 -26.78
CA SER A 206 3.28 25.90 -27.10
C SER A 206 2.78 26.93 -26.09
N THR A 207 1.50 26.88 -25.71
CA THR A 207 0.85 27.78 -24.74
C THR A 207 0.43 27.07 -23.46
N GLU A 208 0.44 25.74 -23.47
CA GLU A 208 0.01 24.89 -22.37
C GLU A 208 0.83 23.60 -22.34
N THR A 209 0.87 22.93 -21.20
CA THR A 209 1.53 21.64 -21.02
C THR A 209 0.48 20.56 -20.81
N GLU A 210 0.50 19.54 -21.66
CA GLU A 210 -0.28 18.31 -21.48
C GLU A 210 0.49 17.37 -20.56
N LEU A 211 -0.02 17.13 -19.35
CA LEU A 211 0.51 16.16 -18.41
C LEU A 211 -0.20 14.82 -18.62
N LYS A 212 0.56 13.80 -19.02
CA LYS A 212 0.10 12.42 -19.07
C LYS A 212 0.59 11.67 -17.86
N VAL A 213 -0.33 11.02 -17.16
CA VAL A 213 -0.04 10.21 -15.97
C VAL A 213 -0.41 8.78 -16.28
N GLU A 214 0.58 7.90 -16.20
CA GLU A 214 0.40 6.46 -16.37
C GLU A 214 0.77 5.75 -15.08
N CYS A 215 -0.21 5.18 -14.39
CA CYS A 215 -0.01 4.36 -13.20
C CYS A 215 -0.10 2.89 -13.58
N ARG A 216 0.94 2.11 -13.28
CA ARG A 216 0.98 0.66 -13.46
C ARG A 216 1.14 -0.02 -12.10
N GLY A 217 0.46 -1.14 -11.90
CA GLY A 217 0.57 -1.86 -10.62
C GLY A 217 -0.33 -1.27 -9.52
N VAL A 218 -1.47 -0.67 -9.90
CA VAL A 218 -2.45 -0.18 -8.93
C VAL A 218 -3.40 -1.33 -8.59
N PRO A 219 -3.66 -1.67 -7.33
CA PRO A 219 -4.64 -2.70 -6.97
C PRO A 219 -6.01 -2.40 -7.60
N ASN A 220 -6.66 -3.40 -8.18
CA ASN A 220 -7.98 -3.20 -8.83
C ASN A 220 -9.02 -2.59 -7.87
N SER A 221 -8.99 -2.97 -6.60
CA SER A 221 -9.89 -2.44 -5.57
C SER A 221 -9.71 -0.93 -5.33
N GLU A 222 -8.55 -0.39 -5.66
CA GLU A 222 -8.14 0.99 -5.39
C GLU A 222 -8.07 1.84 -6.66
N GLU A 223 -8.52 1.29 -7.81
CA GLU A 223 -8.40 1.94 -9.11
C GLU A 223 -9.15 3.28 -9.15
N ASP A 224 -10.43 3.27 -8.76
CA ASP A 224 -11.28 4.47 -8.78
C ASP A 224 -10.81 5.51 -7.75
N GLN A 225 -10.41 5.06 -6.56
CA GLN A 225 -9.84 5.93 -5.53
C GLN A 225 -8.53 6.57 -5.97
N THR A 226 -7.68 5.83 -6.67
CA THR A 226 -6.44 6.37 -7.25
C THR A 226 -6.75 7.39 -8.33
N LYS A 227 -7.69 7.12 -9.24
CA LYS A 227 -8.11 8.08 -10.27
C LYS A 227 -8.66 9.38 -9.68
N ASP A 228 -9.56 9.28 -8.71
CA ASP A 228 -10.16 10.44 -8.05
C ASP A 228 -9.12 11.23 -7.26
N GLY A 229 -8.24 10.52 -6.53
CA GLY A 229 -7.15 11.11 -5.79
C GLY A 229 -6.17 11.89 -6.67
N TRP A 230 -5.82 11.34 -7.84
CA TRP A 230 -4.98 12.03 -8.83
C TRP A 230 -5.64 13.29 -9.38
N LYS A 231 -6.93 13.22 -9.75
CA LYS A 231 -7.66 14.39 -10.25
C LYS A 231 -7.77 15.48 -9.19
N ARG A 232 -8.19 15.12 -7.98
CA ARG A 232 -8.50 16.08 -6.92
C ARG A 232 -7.26 16.65 -6.23
N TYR A 233 -6.34 15.79 -5.80
CA TYR A 233 -5.19 16.21 -4.99
C TYR A 233 -3.97 16.62 -5.80
N TYR A 234 -3.90 16.27 -7.10
CA TYR A 234 -2.83 16.73 -7.97
C TYR A 234 -3.38 17.71 -8.99
N PHE A 235 -4.26 17.30 -9.91
CA PHE A 235 -4.62 18.19 -11.03
C PHE A 235 -5.39 19.43 -10.59
N GLU A 236 -6.52 19.26 -9.89
CA GLU A 236 -7.33 20.37 -9.41
C GLU A 236 -6.56 21.22 -8.40
N ALA A 237 -5.83 20.59 -7.49
CA ALA A 237 -5.01 21.29 -6.50
C ALA A 237 -3.93 22.16 -7.14
N ILE A 238 -3.15 21.61 -8.09
CA ILE A 238 -2.10 22.36 -8.81
C ILE A 238 -2.73 23.50 -9.63
N LYS A 239 -3.85 23.23 -10.32
CA LYS A 239 -4.58 24.24 -11.09
C LYS A 239 -5.10 25.38 -10.23
N GLN A 240 -5.62 25.09 -9.04
CA GLN A 240 -6.15 26.10 -8.11
C GLN A 240 -5.03 26.87 -7.42
N THR A 241 -3.99 26.19 -6.96
CA THR A 241 -2.91 26.82 -6.18
C THR A 241 -2.02 27.70 -7.04
N PHE A 242 -1.66 27.25 -8.26
CA PHE A 242 -0.76 27.99 -9.14
C PHE A 242 -1.49 28.74 -10.27
N GLY A 243 -2.82 28.65 -10.33
CA GLY A 243 -3.61 29.30 -11.37
C GLY A 243 -3.53 28.62 -12.75
N TYR A 244 -2.90 27.45 -12.86
CA TYR A 244 -2.68 26.74 -14.14
C TYR A 244 -3.95 26.19 -14.80
N GLY A 245 -5.11 26.31 -14.15
CA GLY A 245 -6.40 25.85 -14.70
C GLY A 245 -7.33 26.96 -15.21
N ALA A 246 -7.02 28.23 -14.96
CA ALA A 246 -7.93 29.32 -15.28
C ALA A 246 -7.56 29.96 -16.63
N ARG A 247 -8.41 29.76 -17.64
CA ARG A 247 -8.58 30.77 -18.70
C ARG A 247 -9.55 31.81 -18.12
N LEU A 248 -9.01 32.91 -17.60
CA LEU A 248 -9.82 34.10 -17.29
C LEU A 248 -10.35 34.61 -18.64
N PHE A 249 -11.63 34.37 -18.90
CA PHE A 249 -12.41 35.03 -19.95
C PHE A 249 -13.09 36.26 -19.36
#